data_AF-A0A352XJC6-F1
#
_entry.id   AF-A0A352XJC6-F1
#
_cell.length_a   1.000
_cell.length_b   1.000
_cell.length_c   1.000
_cell.angle_alpha   90.00
_cell.angle_beta   90.00
_cell.angle_gamma   90.00
#
_symmetry.space_group_name_H-M   'P 1'
#
loop_
_entity.id
_entity.type
_entity.pdbx_description
1 polymer ?
#
loop_
_entity_poly.entity_id
_entity_poly.type
_entity_poly.pdbx_seq_one_letter_code
_entity_poly.pdbx_strand_id
1 'polypeptide(L)'
;MGDATKCSADESVDILAISSFKNNYAPTPGTMIESLWKQGIDVDQFAADKEVDERDRWHCWISHLLPQHIPFRRILCFEQGCAIDPASVVGNVFRMVTE
;
A
#
# COMPACT_ATOMS: atom_id res chain seq x y z
N MET A 1 -5.96 0.86 19.84
CA MET A 1 -6.40 1.30 18.50
C MET A 1 -5.32 2.23 17.98
N GLY A 2 -4.76 1.97 16.80
CA GLY A 2 -3.60 2.70 16.26
C GLY A 2 -3.75 2.96 14.77
N ASP A 3 -3.06 3.98 14.26
CA ASP A 3 -3.02 4.34 12.84
C ASP A 3 -1.61 4.01 12.31
N ALA A 4 -1.50 2.99 11.47
CA ALA A 4 -0.22 2.51 10.93
C ALA A 4 0.48 3.52 10.00
N THR A 5 -0.22 4.58 9.57
CA THR A 5 0.37 5.67 8.78
C THR A 5 1.10 6.69 9.64
N LYS A 6 0.97 6.61 10.97
CA LYS A 6 1.55 7.55 11.94
C LYS A 6 2.66 6.88 12.76
N CYS A 7 3.59 6.20 12.08
CA CYS A 7 4.79 5.67 12.71
C CYS A 7 5.75 6.81 13.09
N SER A 8 6.39 6.72 14.26
CA SER A 8 7.51 7.59 14.58
C SER A 8 8.76 7.22 13.78
N ALA A 9 9.78 8.08 13.76
CA ALA A 9 11.04 7.77 13.06
C ALA A 9 11.72 6.50 13.61
N ASP A 10 11.59 6.24 14.91
CA ASP A 10 12.11 5.04 15.59
C ASP A 10 11.33 3.77 15.22
N GLU A 11 10.14 3.93 14.64
CA GLU A 11 9.27 2.85 14.13
C GLU A 11 9.25 2.84 12.60
N SER A 12 10.27 3.42 11.95
CA SER A 12 10.34 3.47 10.50
C SER A 12 10.43 2.06 9.91
N VAL A 13 9.72 1.86 8.80
CA VAL A 13 9.66 0.58 8.08
C VAL A 13 9.95 0.79 6.61
N ASP A 14 10.47 -0.22 5.91
CA ASP A 14 10.74 -0.05 4.48
C ASP A 14 9.44 0.01 3.65
N ILE A 15 8.42 -0.78 4.03
CA ILE A 15 7.18 -0.94 3.26
C ILE A 15 5.97 -0.84 4.18
N LEU A 16 5.03 0.05 3.83
CA LEU A 16 3.67 0.05 4.38
C LEU A 16 2.76 -0.78 3.47
N ALA A 17 2.25 -1.90 3.99
CA ALA A 17 1.28 -2.72 3.28
C ALA A 17 -0.15 -2.19 3.48
N ILE A 18 -0.87 -1.95 2.39
CA ILE A 18 -2.25 -1.47 2.38
C ILE A 18 -3.13 -2.37 1.51
N SER A 19 -4.44 -2.33 1.72
CA SER A 19 -5.41 -2.97 0.83
C SER A 19 -6.40 -1.97 0.27
N SER A 20 -6.79 -2.14 -0.99
CA SER A 20 -7.83 -1.35 -1.65
C SER A 20 -8.78 -2.25 -2.45
N PHE A 21 -9.89 -1.70 -2.94
CA PHE A 21 -10.63 -2.36 -4.02
C PHE A 21 -9.88 -2.16 -5.33
N LYS A 22 -10.02 -3.13 -6.25
CA LYS A 22 -9.40 -3.07 -7.58
C LYS A 22 -9.58 -1.70 -8.23
N ASN A 23 -8.47 -1.04 -8.56
CA ASN A 23 -8.41 0.29 -9.18
C ASN A 23 -9.20 1.40 -8.45
N ASN A 24 -9.44 1.28 -7.15
CA ASN A 24 -10.14 2.29 -6.37
C ASN A 24 -9.28 2.75 -5.19
N TYR A 25 -8.68 3.92 -5.37
CA TYR A 25 -7.76 4.57 -4.44
C TYR A 25 -8.32 5.87 -3.88
N ALA A 26 -9.65 6.06 -3.93
CA ALA A 26 -10.26 7.27 -3.42
C ALA A 26 -10.00 7.40 -1.90
N PRO A 27 -9.66 8.61 -1.40
CA PRO A 27 -9.42 8.88 0.02
C PRO A 27 -10.74 8.87 0.82
N THR A 28 -11.33 7.69 0.93
CA THR A 28 -12.63 7.47 1.57
C THR A 28 -12.50 7.73 3.06
N PRO A 29 -13.38 8.53 3.69
CA PRO A 29 -13.28 8.86 5.11
C PRO A 29 -13.15 7.63 6.02
N GLY A 30 -12.19 7.67 6.95
CA GLY A 30 -11.92 6.59 7.89
C GLY A 30 -11.07 5.44 7.34
N THR A 31 -10.56 5.55 6.10
CA THR A 31 -9.64 4.57 5.52
C THR A 31 -8.18 4.98 5.70
N MET A 32 -7.28 4.00 5.59
CA MET A 32 -5.84 4.27 5.57
C MET A 32 -5.43 5.16 4.38
N ILE A 33 -6.14 5.07 3.26
CA ILE A 33 -5.92 5.91 2.08
C ILE A 33 -6.24 7.38 2.40
N GLU A 34 -7.30 7.67 3.17
CA GLU A 34 -7.56 9.03 3.65
C GLU A 34 -6.45 9.52 4.60
N SER A 35 -5.97 8.67 5.52
CA SER A 35 -4.85 9.03 6.40
C SER A 35 -3.56 9.36 5.63
N LEU A 36 -3.26 8.63 4.56
CA LEU A 36 -2.14 8.90 3.65
C LEU A 36 -2.36 10.21 2.88
N TRP A 37 -3.55 10.42 2.35
CA TRP A 37 -3.89 11.63 1.61
C TRP A 37 -3.76 12.89 2.47
N LYS A 38 -4.16 12.83 3.75
CA LYS A 38 -3.95 13.92 4.72
C LYS A 38 -2.48 14.23 5.00
N GLN A 39 -1.58 13.29 4.72
CA GLN A 39 -0.13 13.46 4.82
C GLN A 39 0.51 13.87 3.47
N GLY A 40 -0.31 14.18 2.46
CA GLY A 40 0.16 14.56 1.13
C GLY A 40 0.55 13.37 0.25
N ILE A 41 0.19 12.14 0.61
CA ILE A 41 0.45 10.93 -0.16
C ILE A 41 -0.81 10.53 -0.92
N ASP A 42 -0.84 10.82 -2.21
CA ASP A 42 -1.94 10.46 -3.10
C ASP A 42 -1.71 9.05 -3.68
N VAL A 43 -2.39 8.06 -3.11
CA VAL A 43 -2.26 6.66 -3.52
C VAL A 43 -2.65 6.44 -4.98
N ASP A 44 -3.60 7.22 -5.52
CA ASP A 44 -4.02 7.10 -6.92
C ASP A 44 -2.90 7.52 -7.88
N GLN A 45 -2.13 8.56 -7.52
CA GLN A 45 -0.94 8.98 -8.29
C GLN A 45 0.13 7.90 -8.27
N PHE A 46 0.43 7.30 -7.12
CA PHE A 46 1.39 6.21 -7.02
C PHE A 46 0.90 4.93 -7.69
N ALA A 47 -0.40 4.68 -7.76
CA ALA A 47 -0.96 3.57 -8.50
C ALA A 47 -0.85 3.78 -10.01
N ALA A 48 -0.95 5.03 -10.49
CA ALA A 48 -0.73 5.38 -11.88
C ALA A 48 0.76 5.24 -12.28
N ASP A 49 1.67 5.72 -11.43
CA ASP A 49 3.12 5.67 -11.61
C ASP A 49 3.80 4.84 -10.51
N LYS A 50 3.80 3.52 -10.71
CA LYS A 50 4.29 2.50 -9.76
C LYS A 50 5.59 1.88 -10.24
N GLU A 51 6.40 1.44 -9.30
CA GLU A 51 7.69 0.80 -9.60
C GLU A 51 7.52 -0.65 -10.06
N VAL A 52 6.61 -1.37 -9.40
CA VAL A 52 6.30 -2.77 -9.71
C VAL A 52 4.79 -2.92 -9.88
N ASP A 53 4.37 -3.49 -11.00
CA ASP A 53 2.97 -3.83 -11.28
C ASP A 53 2.81 -5.32 -11.47
N GLU A 54 2.25 -5.98 -10.46
CA GLU A 54 1.96 -7.42 -10.48
C GLU A 54 0.47 -7.66 -10.16
N ARG A 55 -0.39 -6.69 -10.52
CA ARG A 55 -1.83 -6.77 -10.24
C ARG A 55 -2.51 -7.94 -10.96
N ASP A 56 -1.96 -8.35 -12.11
CA ASP A 56 -2.46 -9.49 -12.88
C ASP A 56 -2.05 -10.84 -12.27
N ARG A 57 -0.86 -10.92 -11.66
CA ARG A 57 -0.31 -12.17 -11.14
C ARG A 57 -0.58 -12.38 -9.65
N TRP A 58 -0.41 -11.33 -8.87
CA TRP A 58 -0.44 -11.36 -7.40
C TRP A 58 -1.43 -10.37 -6.79
N HIS A 59 -2.14 -9.60 -7.62
CA HIS A 59 -3.04 -8.54 -7.17
C HIS A 59 -2.34 -7.47 -6.33
N CYS A 60 -1.04 -7.28 -6.56
CA CYS A 60 -0.22 -6.34 -5.79
C CYS A 60 0.51 -5.36 -6.70
N TRP A 61 0.86 -4.21 -6.16
CA TRP A 61 1.84 -3.29 -6.74
C TRP A 61 2.68 -2.62 -5.66
N ILE A 62 3.85 -2.11 -6.04
CA ILE A 62 4.76 -1.36 -5.16
C ILE A 62 4.99 0.03 -5.74
N SER A 63 4.86 1.06 -4.89
CA SER A 63 5.13 2.44 -5.25
C SER A 63 6.63 2.68 -5.50
N HIS A 64 6.94 3.77 -6.20
CA HIS A 64 8.25 4.40 -6.08
C HIS A 64 8.53 4.86 -4.64
N LEU A 65 9.77 5.31 -4.40
CA LEU A 65 10.15 5.88 -3.11
C LEU A 65 9.26 7.07 -2.76
N LEU A 66 8.73 7.05 -1.55
CA LEU A 66 7.96 8.15 -0.98
C LEU A 66 8.89 9.31 -0.56
N PRO A 67 8.33 10.52 -0.36
CA PRO A 67 9.09 11.63 0.20
C PRO A 67 9.78 11.29 1.54
N GLN A 68 10.98 11.82 1.74
CA GLN A 68 11.85 11.47 2.90
C GLN A 68 11.27 11.80 4.28
N HIS A 69 10.23 12.65 4.36
CA HIS A 69 9.59 13.01 5.63
C HIS A 69 8.58 11.96 6.11
N ILE A 70 8.30 10.94 5.30
CA ILE A 70 7.38 9.84 5.64
C ILE A 70 8.17 8.73 6.34
N PRO A 71 7.63 8.13 7.43
CA PRO A 71 8.32 7.11 8.21
C PRO A 71 8.41 5.74 7.51
N PHE A 72 7.93 5.63 6.27
CA PHE A 72 8.06 4.44 5.45
C PHE A 72 8.49 4.79 4.03
N ARG A 73 9.25 3.89 3.40
CA ARG A 73 9.92 4.21 2.14
C ARG A 73 9.04 3.95 0.92
N ARG A 74 8.13 2.97 1.00
CA ARG A 74 7.26 2.55 -0.11
C ARG A 74 5.89 2.11 0.40
N ILE A 75 4.92 2.10 -0.51
CA ILE A 75 3.61 1.46 -0.34
C ILE A 75 3.63 0.15 -1.12
N LEU A 76 3.21 -0.94 -0.48
CA LEU A 76 2.76 -2.14 -1.16
C LEU A 76 1.24 -2.17 -1.05
N CYS A 77 0.54 -2.14 -2.18
CA CYS A 77 -0.91 -2.20 -2.18
C CYS A 77 -1.37 -3.53 -2.75
N PHE A 78 -2.22 -4.21 -2.00
CA PHE A 78 -2.99 -5.36 -2.45
C PHE A 78 -4.39 -4.90 -2.91
N GLU A 79 -4.74 -5.17 -4.15
CA GLU A 79 -6.06 -4.95 -4.72
C GLU A 79 -6.97 -6.16 -4.48
N GLN A 80 -8.05 -5.93 -3.74
CA GLN A 80 -9.08 -6.94 -3.53
C GLN A 80 -9.88 -7.17 -4.81
N GLY A 81 -9.95 -8.43 -5.24
CA GLY A 81 -10.89 -8.94 -6.24
C GLY A 81 -11.99 -9.80 -5.61
N CYS A 82 -12.89 -10.32 -6.44
CA CYS A 82 -13.91 -11.28 -5.96
C CYS A 82 -13.24 -12.62 -5.59
N ALA A 83 -13.50 -13.09 -4.36
CA ALA A 83 -13.17 -14.42 -3.86
C ALA A 83 -11.68 -14.82 -3.85
N ILE A 84 -10.84 -14.06 -3.12
CA ILE A 84 -9.46 -14.44 -2.83
C ILE A 84 -9.37 -15.04 -1.42
N ASP A 85 -8.75 -16.20 -1.28
CA ASP A 85 -8.47 -16.84 0.01
C ASP A 85 -7.47 -16.00 0.84
N PRO A 86 -7.72 -15.75 2.14
CA PRO A 86 -6.82 -14.94 2.97
C PRO A 86 -5.36 -15.42 3.03
N ALA A 87 -5.10 -16.73 3.00
CA ALA A 87 -3.73 -17.24 3.01
C ALA A 87 -3.00 -16.91 1.70
N SER A 88 -3.74 -16.88 0.59
CA SER A 88 -3.23 -16.43 -0.71
C SER A 88 -2.86 -14.95 -0.71
N VAL A 89 -3.65 -14.10 -0.04
CA VAL A 89 -3.34 -12.66 0.12
C VAL A 89 -2.01 -12.49 0.84
N VAL A 90 -1.85 -13.14 1.99
CA VAL A 90 -0.61 -13.07 2.78
C VAL A 90 0.57 -13.56 1.95
N GLY A 91 0.43 -14.70 1.27
CA GLY A 91 1.45 -15.24 0.40
C GLY A 91 1.86 -14.28 -0.72
N ASN A 92 0.90 -13.58 -1.34
CA ASN A 92 1.19 -12.62 -2.41
C ASN A 92 1.95 -11.40 -1.89
N VAL A 93 1.58 -10.86 -0.72
CA VAL A 93 2.30 -9.75 -0.10
C VAL A 93 3.75 -10.13 0.22
N PHE A 94 4.00 -11.33 0.75
CA PHE A 94 5.35 -11.79 1.04
C PHE A 94 6.19 -12.02 -0.22
N ARG A 95 5.61 -12.58 -1.30
CA ARG A 95 6.33 -12.77 -2.57
C ARG A 95 6.84 -11.45 -3.15
N MET A 96 6.03 -10.40 -3.12
CA MET A 96 6.38 -9.06 -3.61
C MET A 96 7.64 -8.46 -2.95
N VAL A 97 7.98 -8.90 -1.74
CA VAL A 97 9.11 -8.34 -0.98
C VAL A 97 10.30 -9.29 -0.90
N THR A 98 10.18 -10.52 -1.42
CA THR A 98 11.24 -11.54 -1.39
C THR A 98 11.74 -11.97 -2.76
N GLU A 99 10.90 -11.87 -3.78
CA GLU A 99 11.22 -12.21 -5.18
C GLU A 99 11.70 -10.98 -5.95
#